data_AF-A0A1X0A4D6-F1
#
_entry.id   AF-A0A1X0A4D6-F1
#
_cell.length_a   1.000
_cell.length_b   1.000
_cell.length_c   1.000
_cell.angle_alpha   90.00
_cell.angle_beta   90.00
_cell.angle_gamma   90.00
#
_symmetry.space_group_name_H-M   'P 1'
#
loop_
_entity.id
_entity.type
_entity.pdbx_description
1 polymer ?
#
loop_
_entity_poly.entity_id
_entity_poly.type
_entity_poly.pdbx_seq_one_letter_code
_entity_poly.pdbx_strand_id
1 'polypeptide(L)'
;MTQASDVSRPFTIGQVLTLACASTEADQMFCSYGDLLAVVGFMLSDVPLADHLPAAIERCRPEVLKQHPDLMVVQPPTVNATDTAVLSWLAAQERVHGTELSLTPLEVAS
;
A
#
# COMPACT_ATOMS: atom_id res chain seq x y z
N MET A 1 24.07 14.74 -7.01
CA MET A 1 23.57 13.52 -7.67
C MET A 1 23.37 12.49 -6.58
N THR A 2 22.19 12.41 -6.01
CA THR A 2 21.88 11.44 -4.94
C THR A 2 21.20 10.27 -5.62
N GLN A 3 21.87 9.12 -5.64
CA GLN A 3 21.38 7.87 -6.17
C GLN A 3 20.14 7.48 -5.38
N ALA A 4 18.96 7.48 -6.01
CA ALA A 4 17.78 6.81 -5.45
C ALA A 4 18.13 5.32 -5.41
N SER A 5 18.58 4.86 -4.26
CA SER A 5 19.07 3.51 -4.09
C SER A 5 17.90 2.53 -4.18
N ASP A 6 18.06 1.52 -5.04
CA ASP A 6 17.23 0.34 -5.30
C ASP A 6 17.14 -0.58 -4.06
N VAL A 7 16.85 0.02 -2.91
CA VAL A 7 16.80 -0.66 -1.61
C VAL A 7 15.36 -1.08 -1.40
N SER A 8 15.09 -2.34 -1.71
CA SER A 8 13.83 -2.97 -1.35
C SER A 8 13.69 -3.06 0.17
N ARG A 9 12.50 -2.72 0.69
CA ARG A 9 12.16 -2.81 2.12
C ARG A 9 10.85 -3.60 2.31
N PRO A 10 10.78 -4.52 3.29
CA PRO A 10 9.54 -5.23 3.58
C PRO A 10 8.51 -4.33 4.27
N PHE A 11 7.24 -4.53 3.89
CA PHE A 11 6.07 -3.91 4.51
C PHE A 11 5.00 -4.98 4.73
N THR A 12 4.15 -4.78 5.74
CA THR A 12 3.05 -5.70 6.02
C THR A 12 2.09 -5.76 4.84
N ILE A 13 1.42 -6.91 4.65
CA ILE A 13 0.45 -7.07 3.56
C ILE A 13 -0.69 -6.04 3.67
N GLY A 14 -1.10 -5.63 4.87
CA GLY A 14 -2.09 -4.58 5.07
C GLY A 14 -1.64 -3.22 4.54
N GLN A 15 -0.36 -2.85 4.72
CA GLN A 15 0.20 -1.64 4.12
C GLN A 15 0.20 -1.71 2.60
N VAL A 16 0.66 -2.83 2.04
CA VAL A 16 0.75 -3.00 0.58
C VAL A 16 -0.64 -3.02 -0.07
N LEU A 17 -1.60 -3.72 0.52
CA LEU A 17 -2.99 -3.75 0.03
C LEU A 17 -3.70 -2.41 0.17
N THR A 18 -3.35 -1.60 1.18
CA THR A 18 -3.85 -0.23 1.29
C THR A 18 -3.43 0.60 0.07
N LEU A 19 -2.17 0.45 -0.38
CA LEU A 19 -1.71 1.11 -1.60
C LEU A 19 -2.27 0.49 -2.88
N ALA A 20 -2.39 -0.84 -2.92
CA ALA A 20 -2.72 -1.57 -4.14
C ALA A 20 -4.20 -1.51 -4.49
N CYS A 21 -5.11 -1.66 -3.52
CA CYS A 21 -6.53 -1.86 -3.81
C CYS A 21 -7.52 -1.12 -2.89
N ALA A 22 -7.09 -0.38 -1.87
CA ALA A 22 -8.05 0.34 -1.04
C ALA A 22 -8.75 1.49 -1.79
N SER A 23 -10.02 1.74 -1.45
CA SER A 23 -10.76 2.90 -1.96
C SER A 23 -10.37 4.17 -1.20
N THR A 24 -9.67 5.08 -1.88
CA THR A 24 -9.29 6.40 -1.34
C THR A 24 -10.48 7.34 -1.20
N GLU A 25 -11.48 7.26 -2.08
CA GLU A 25 -12.71 8.06 -1.99
C GLU A 25 -13.57 7.73 -0.76
N ALA A 26 -13.45 6.49 -0.26
CA ALA A 26 -14.20 6.01 0.90
C ALA A 26 -13.34 5.93 2.18
N ASP A 27 -12.14 6.54 2.18
CA ASP A 27 -11.17 6.48 3.28
C ASP A 27 -10.88 5.05 3.78
N GLN A 28 -10.96 4.07 2.88
CA GLN A 28 -10.72 2.67 3.23
C GLN A 28 -9.23 2.45 3.47
N MET A 29 -8.88 1.80 4.58
CA MET A 29 -7.51 1.45 4.93
C MET A 29 -7.47 0.05 5.57
N PHE A 30 -6.38 -0.68 5.32
CA PHE A 30 -6.15 -2.01 5.88
C PHE A 30 -4.94 -2.06 6.82
N CYS A 31 -4.39 -0.89 7.16
CA CYS A 31 -3.33 -0.72 8.13
C CYS A 31 -3.61 0.52 8.99
N SER A 32 -2.81 0.74 10.03
CA SER A 32 -2.91 1.97 10.82
C SER A 32 -2.48 3.19 10.01
N TYR A 33 -2.90 4.38 10.43
CA TYR A 33 -2.48 5.63 9.79
C TYR A 33 -0.95 5.85 9.86
N GLY A 34 -0.32 5.49 10.97
CA GLY A 34 1.15 5.57 11.11
C GLY A 34 1.87 4.64 10.14
N ASP A 35 1.36 3.42 9.95
CA ASP A 35 1.91 2.46 8.98
C ASP A 35 1.73 2.93 7.54
N LEU A 36 0.60 3.59 7.26
CA LEU A 36 0.33 4.19 5.95
C LEU A 36 1.32 5.32 5.64
N LEU A 37 1.55 6.23 6.58
CA LEU A 37 2.55 7.29 6.41
C LEU A 37 3.97 6.72 6.22
N ALA A 38 4.30 5.63 6.91
CA ALA A 38 5.61 4.99 6.76
C ALA A 38 5.81 4.38 5.37
N VAL A 39 4.81 3.66 4.84
CA VAL A 39 4.93 3.03 3.51
C VAL A 39 4.85 4.07 2.39
N VAL A 40 3.95 5.05 2.48
CA VAL A 40 3.86 6.14 1.48
C VAL A 40 5.13 7.00 1.52
N GLY A 41 5.63 7.32 2.72
CA GLY A 41 6.87 8.04 2.93
C GLY A 41 8.07 7.37 2.28
N PHE A 42 8.15 6.04 2.40
CA PHE A 42 9.17 5.25 1.72
C PHE A 42 8.97 5.27 0.19
N MET A 43 7.76 4.97 -0.28
CA MET A 43 7.45 4.91 -1.71
C MET A 43 7.75 6.23 -2.43
N LEU A 44 7.42 7.37 -1.82
CA LEU A 44 7.61 8.69 -2.41
C LEU A 44 8.92 9.36 -2.04
N SER A 45 9.70 8.77 -1.12
CA SER A 45 10.85 9.43 -0.46
C SER A 45 10.49 10.77 0.20
N ASP A 46 9.21 10.96 0.54
CA ASP A 46 8.66 12.14 1.22
C ASP A 46 7.35 11.77 1.93
N VAL A 47 7.11 12.34 3.11
CA VAL A 47 5.90 12.08 3.89
C VAL A 47 4.83 13.12 3.53
N PRO A 48 3.73 12.73 2.86
CA PRO A 48 2.71 13.68 2.45
C PRO A 48 1.95 14.26 3.66
N LEU A 49 1.43 15.47 3.48
CA LEU A 49 0.42 16.04 4.37
C LEU A 49 -0.88 15.21 4.28
N ALA A 50 -1.67 15.23 5.35
CA ALA A 50 -2.92 14.46 5.46
C ALA A 50 -3.87 14.71 4.26
N ASP A 51 -4.05 15.97 3.87
CA ASP A 51 -4.92 16.36 2.75
C ASP A 51 -4.43 15.84 1.39
N HIS A 52 -3.15 15.49 1.28
CA HIS A 52 -2.54 14.94 0.05
C HIS A 52 -2.44 13.42 0.07
N LEU A 53 -2.77 12.76 1.19
CA LEU A 53 -2.59 11.32 1.35
C LEU A 53 -3.39 10.49 0.34
N PRO A 54 -4.67 10.80 0.02
CA PRO A 54 -5.41 10.08 -1.02
C PRO A 54 -4.71 10.13 -2.38
N ALA A 55 -4.24 11.32 -2.80
CA ALA A 55 -3.51 11.49 -4.05
C ALA A 55 -2.15 10.76 -4.04
N ALA A 56 -1.48 10.74 -2.88
CA ALA A 56 -0.23 10.01 -2.70
C ALA A 56 -0.43 8.48 -2.83
N ILE A 57 -1.51 7.94 -2.28
CA ILE A 57 -1.89 6.51 -2.44
C ILE A 57 -2.12 6.21 -3.93
N GLU A 58 -2.94 7.00 -4.62
CA GLU A 58 -3.22 6.80 -6.04
C GLU A 58 -1.95 6.87 -6.91
N ARG A 59 -1.00 7.74 -6.56
CA ARG A 59 0.29 7.82 -7.23
C ARG A 59 1.15 6.57 -7.01
N CYS A 60 1.11 5.98 -5.81
CA CYS A 60 1.87 4.77 -5.48
C CYS A 60 1.27 3.51 -6.12
N ARG A 61 -0.06 3.44 -6.22
CA ARG A 61 -0.83 2.29 -6.69
C ARG A 61 -0.29 1.62 -7.97
N PRO A 62 -0.09 2.33 -9.10
CA PRO A 62 0.39 1.68 -10.33
C PRO A 62 1.79 1.08 -10.17
N GLU A 63 2.66 1.68 -9.37
CA GLU A 63 4.01 1.17 -9.13
C GLU A 63 4.00 -0.06 -8.23
N VAL A 64 3.15 -0.07 -7.19
CA VAL A 64 2.91 -1.26 -6.36
C VAL A 64 2.39 -2.43 -7.21
N LEU A 65 1.43 -2.18 -8.11
CA LEU A 65 0.87 -3.22 -8.98
C LEU A 65 1.86 -3.71 -10.05
N LYS A 66 2.80 -2.88 -10.51
CA LYS A 66 3.91 -3.33 -11.36
C LYS A 66 4.87 -4.25 -10.61
N GLN A 67 5.17 -3.94 -9.34
CA GLN A 67 6.05 -4.75 -8.50
C GLN A 67 5.38 -6.06 -8.06
N HIS A 68 4.06 -6.04 -7.83
CA HIS A 68 3.26 -7.19 -7.39
C HIS A 68 2.00 -7.39 -8.25
N PRO A 69 2.14 -7.90 -9.49
CA PRO A 69 1.02 -8.04 -10.43
C PRO A 69 -0.13 -8.92 -9.91
N ASP A 70 0.16 -9.89 -9.04
CA ASP A 70 -0.84 -10.77 -8.43
C ASP A 70 -1.87 -10.00 -7.60
N LEU A 71 -1.56 -8.78 -7.17
CA LEU A 71 -2.50 -7.93 -6.43
C LEU A 71 -3.57 -7.29 -7.33
N MET A 72 -3.40 -7.31 -8.65
CA MET A 72 -4.40 -6.77 -9.59
C MET A 72 -5.73 -7.52 -9.56
N VAL A 73 -5.72 -8.79 -9.14
CA VAL A 73 -6.92 -9.63 -9.04
C VAL A 73 -7.51 -9.65 -7.62
N VAL A 74 -6.83 -9.02 -6.65
CA VAL A 74 -7.31 -8.95 -5.27
C VAL A 74 -8.52 -8.03 -5.22
N GLN A 75 -9.64 -8.56 -4.71
CA GLN A 75 -10.85 -7.80 -4.49
C GLN A 75 -10.91 -7.41 -3.00
N PRO A 76 -10.88 -6.10 -2.67
CA PRO A 76 -11.05 -5.66 -1.30
C PRO A 76 -12.48 -5.95 -0.81
N PRO A 77 -12.68 -6.10 0.50
CA PRO A 77 -14.02 -6.11 1.10
C PRO A 77 -14.77 -4.82 0.75
N THR A 78 -16.11 -4.87 0.83
CA THR A 78 -16.94 -3.67 0.67
C THR A 78 -16.56 -2.61 1.73
N VAL A 79 -16.73 -1.33 1.41
CA VAL A 79 -16.34 -0.21 2.29
C VAL A 79 -17.05 -0.21 3.65
N ASN A 80 -18.20 -0.87 3.74
CA ASN A 80 -19.00 -1.04 4.95
C ASN A 80 -18.86 -2.43 5.58
N ALA A 81 -17.86 -3.22 5.17
CA ALA A 81 -17.59 -4.51 5.78
C ALA A 81 -17.27 -4.35 7.27
N THR A 82 -17.64 -5.33 8.07
CA THR A 82 -17.31 -5.35 9.50
C THR A 82 -15.80 -5.56 9.70
N ASP A 83 -15.27 -5.08 10.83
CA ASP A 83 -13.86 -5.31 11.20
C ASP A 83 -13.48 -6.79 11.12
N THR A 84 -14.35 -7.69 11.59
CA THR A 84 -14.15 -9.14 11.51
C THR A 84 -14.02 -9.63 10.05
N ALA A 85 -14.82 -9.08 9.12
CA ALA A 85 -14.74 -9.44 7.71
C ALA A 85 -13.44 -8.94 7.08
N VAL A 86 -13.01 -7.72 7.42
CA VAL A 86 -11.73 -7.14 6.97
C VAL A 86 -10.56 -7.97 7.50
N LEU A 87 -10.53 -8.29 8.80
CA LEU A 87 -9.49 -9.11 9.41
C LEU A 87 -9.44 -10.53 8.84
N SER A 88 -10.61 -11.14 8.59
CA SER A 88 -10.68 -12.47 7.97
C SER A 88 -10.15 -12.47 6.54
N TRP A 89 -10.44 -11.40 5.79
CA TRP A 89 -9.91 -11.19 4.45
C TRP A 89 -8.40 -10.95 4.47
N LEU A 90 -7.88 -10.09 5.37
CA LEU A 90 -6.44 -9.87 5.54
C LEU A 90 -5.71 -11.18 5.84
N ALA A 91 -6.22 -11.96 6.79
CA ALA A 91 -5.66 -13.28 7.12
C ALA A 91 -5.72 -14.26 5.94
N ALA A 92 -6.63 -14.08 4.98
CA ALA A 92 -6.64 -14.85 3.73
C ALA A 92 -5.56 -14.36 2.76
N GLN A 93 -5.36 -13.03 2.63
CA GLN A 93 -4.30 -12.46 1.81
C GLN A 93 -2.90 -12.86 2.33
N GLU A 94 -2.70 -12.86 3.66
CA GLU A 94 -1.46 -13.33 4.30
C GLU A 94 -1.11 -14.77 3.91
N ARG A 95 -2.12 -15.65 3.80
CA ARG A 95 -1.91 -17.05 3.41
C ARG A 95 -1.53 -17.22 1.94
N VAL A 96 -1.94 -16.29 1.08
CA VAL A 96 -1.69 -16.35 -0.37
C VAL A 96 -0.38 -15.64 -0.73
N HIS A 97 -0.15 -14.46 -0.19
CA HIS A 97 0.94 -13.56 -0.58
C HIS A 97 2.07 -13.48 0.44
N GLY A 98 1.89 -14.04 1.64
CA GLY A 98 2.77 -13.85 2.78
C GLY A 98 2.35 -12.66 3.67
N THR A 99 2.93 -12.58 4.86
CA THR A 99 2.63 -11.53 5.84
C THR A 99 3.25 -10.18 5.48
N GLU A 100 4.32 -10.21 4.68
CA GLU A 100 5.05 -9.03 4.23
C GLU A 100 5.38 -9.14 2.75
N LEU A 101 5.35 -8.00 2.06
CA LEU A 101 5.82 -7.85 0.69
C LEU A 101 6.87 -6.76 0.61
N SER A 102 7.91 -7.04 -0.16
CA SER A 102 9.00 -6.12 -0.43
C SER A 102 8.58 -5.04 -1.42
N LEU A 103 8.79 -3.77 -1.08
CA LEU A 103 8.57 -2.65 -2.00
C LEU A 103 9.89 -1.94 -2.30
N THR A 104 10.02 -1.46 -3.52
CA THR A 104 11.08 -0.54 -3.97
C THR A 104 10.47 0.85 -4.14
N PRO A 105 11.16 1.93 -3.72
CA PRO A 105 10.63 3.29 -3.84
C PRO A 105 10.40 3.68 -5.30
N LEU A 106 9.55 4.68 -5.52
CA LEU A 106 9.32 5.23 -6.86
C LEU A 106 10.62 5.87 -7.36
N GLU A 107 10.91 5.64 -8.63
CA GLU A 107 11.97 6.41 -9.30
C GLU A 107 11.57 7.89 -9.28
N VAL A 108 12.46 8.72 -8.73
CA VAL A 108 12.31 10.17 -8.84
C VAL A 108 12.60 10.51 -10.29
N ALA A 109 11.54 10.79 -11.07
CA ALA A 109 11.69 11.34 -12.41
C ALA A 109 12.60 12.56 -12.32
N SER A 110 13.80 12.42 -12.90
CA SER A 110 14.87 13.42 -12.89
C SER A 110 14.61 14.55 -13.86
#